data_AF-A0A838HNX0-F1
#
_entry.id   AF-A0A838HNX0-F1
#
_cell.length_a   1.000
_cell.length_b   1.000
_cell.length_c   1.000
_cell.angle_alpha   90.00
_cell.angle_beta   90.00
_cell.angle_gamma   90.00
#
_symmetry.space_group_name_H-M   'P 1'
#
loop_
_entity.id
_entity.type
_entity.pdbx_description
1 polymer ?
#
loop_
_entity_poly.entity_id
_entity_poly.type
_entity_poly.pdbx_seq_one_letter_code
_entity_poly.pdbx_strand_id
1 'polypeptide(L)'
;LTRAFSGRAAFLHVGALLGTLMAGNVLRVIMPSQRQLVAAVERGARPDPALAGRAKERSIHNNYMTFPVVVLMLSSHFAGLYGHRLSWLLLGILVFSGAAVRHLLNIRFTYPQWRPALAAVAVATLAGLYLVAARPAASTAPVAHGLEPQRASFVQAQGVIDKRCTVCHSASPADRTFGIAPAGVAFDTPEQIRARADRILARAVETQTMPPGNKTWITPEEREILRRWIMQGARAE
;
A
#
# COMPACT_ATOMS: atom_id res chain seq x y z
N LEU A 1 -12.06 -0.39 -6.16
CA LEU A 1 -10.65 -0.01 -6.49
C LEU A 1 -9.71 -1.21 -6.55
N THR A 2 -9.51 -1.98 -5.48
CA THR A 2 -8.60 -3.16 -5.48
C THR A 2 -8.99 -4.31 -6.42
N ARG A 3 -10.22 -4.31 -6.93
CA ARG A 3 -10.70 -5.25 -7.97
C ARG A 3 -10.45 -4.75 -9.40
N ALA A 4 -10.21 -3.45 -9.58
CA ALA A 4 -10.06 -2.81 -10.89
C ALA A 4 -8.63 -2.30 -11.14
N PHE A 5 -7.89 -1.99 -10.09
CA PHE A 5 -6.52 -1.49 -10.13
C PHE A 5 -5.59 -2.36 -9.27
N SER A 6 -4.28 -2.28 -9.52
CA SER A 6 -3.29 -2.88 -8.62
C SER A 6 -3.48 -2.38 -7.18
N GLY A 7 -3.12 -3.20 -6.19
CA GLY A 7 -3.25 -2.82 -4.78
C GLY A 7 -2.55 -1.49 -4.47
N ARG A 8 -1.34 -1.29 -5.01
CA ARG A 8 -0.60 -0.02 -4.86
C ARG A 8 -1.39 1.17 -5.41
N ALA A 9 -1.93 1.03 -6.62
CA ALA A 9 -2.73 2.07 -7.23
C ALA A 9 -3.99 2.36 -6.40
N ALA A 10 -4.68 1.33 -5.92
CA ALA A 10 -5.87 1.50 -5.09
C ALA A 10 -5.59 2.34 -3.82
N PHE A 11 -4.49 2.05 -3.11
CA PHE A 11 -4.11 2.82 -1.91
C PHE A 11 -3.79 4.28 -2.24
N LEU A 12 -3.04 4.52 -3.32
CA LEU A 12 -2.70 5.87 -3.76
C LEU A 12 -3.95 6.69 -4.14
N HIS A 13 -4.92 6.08 -4.83
CA HIS A 13 -6.16 6.77 -5.21
C HIS A 13 -7.03 7.11 -4.00
N VAL A 14 -7.12 6.21 -3.02
CA VAL A 14 -7.86 6.51 -1.77
C VAL A 14 -7.15 7.63 -0.99
N GLY A 15 -5.82 7.61 -0.92
CA GLY A 15 -5.04 8.69 -0.30
C GLY A 15 -5.25 10.02 -0.99
N ALA A 16 -5.20 10.04 -2.33
CA ALA A 16 -5.43 11.23 -3.14
C ALA A 16 -6.86 11.78 -2.98
N LEU A 17 -7.87 10.91 -2.91
CA LEU A 17 -9.26 11.29 -2.65
C LEU A 17 -9.40 12.00 -1.30
N LEU A 18 -8.89 11.38 -0.22
CA LEU A 18 -8.95 11.98 1.12
C LEU A 18 -8.18 13.30 1.20
N GLY A 19 -6.98 13.37 0.60
CA GLY A 19 -6.20 14.59 0.51
C GLY A 19 -6.92 15.71 -0.24
N THR A 20 -7.61 15.37 -1.33
CA THR A 20 -8.43 16.33 -2.11
C THR A 20 -9.60 16.86 -1.29
N LEU A 21 -10.30 15.99 -0.55
CA LEU A 21 -11.36 16.41 0.36
C LEU A 21 -10.83 17.34 1.47
N MET A 22 -9.66 17.02 2.03
CA MET A 22 -9.01 17.86 3.04
C MET A 22 -8.64 19.24 2.49
N ALA A 23 -8.05 19.30 1.31
CA ALA A 23 -7.72 20.55 0.62
C ALA A 23 -8.98 21.36 0.29
N GLY A 24 -10.04 20.69 -0.18
CA GLY A 24 -11.34 21.31 -0.44
C GLY A 24 -11.95 21.98 0.80
N ASN A 25 -11.91 21.29 1.94
CA ASN A 25 -12.36 21.85 3.23
C ASN A 25 -11.56 23.11 3.61
N VAL A 26 -10.23 23.10 3.39
CA VAL A 26 -9.36 24.25 3.68
C VAL A 26 -9.67 25.43 2.79
N LEU A 27 -9.66 25.22 1.47
CA LEU A 27 -9.78 26.28 0.47
C LEU A 27 -11.18 26.91 0.45
N ARG A 28 -12.24 26.11 0.64
CA ARG A 28 -13.63 26.58 0.46
C ARG A 28 -14.30 27.03 1.75
N VAL A 29 -13.86 26.54 2.92
CA VAL A 29 -14.54 26.83 4.20
C VAL A 29 -13.58 27.39 5.24
N ILE A 30 -12.50 26.67 5.58
CA ILE A 30 -11.65 27.05 6.72
C ILE A 30 -10.95 28.38 6.47
N MET A 31 -10.23 28.53 5.34
CA MET A 31 -9.45 29.73 5.05
C MET A 31 -10.33 30.98 4.85
N PRO A 32 -11.44 30.95 4.09
CA PRO A 32 -12.33 32.10 3.99
C PRO A 32 -12.93 32.51 5.34
N SER A 33 -13.38 31.54 6.15
CA SER A 33 -13.92 31.84 7.48
C SER A 33 -12.87 32.43 8.41
N GLN A 34 -11.64 31.89 8.42
CA GLN A 34 -10.54 32.43 9.23
C GLN A 34 -10.18 33.86 8.82
N ARG A 35 -10.09 34.17 7.52
CA ARG A 35 -9.82 35.52 7.03
C ARG A 35 -10.89 36.52 7.48
N GLN A 36 -12.17 36.14 7.43
CA GLN A 36 -13.27 37.00 7.88
C GLN A 36 -13.26 37.22 9.39
N LEU A 37 -12.94 36.18 10.17
CA LEU A 37 -12.82 36.29 11.63
C LEU A 37 -11.67 37.22 12.03
N VAL A 38 -10.49 37.07 11.39
CA VAL A 38 -9.34 37.96 11.62
C VAL A 38 -9.67 39.40 11.26
N ALA A 39 -10.26 39.64 10.09
CA ALA A 39 -10.66 40.99 9.65
C ALA A 39 -11.71 41.64 10.57
N ALA A 40 -12.58 40.85 11.24
CA ALA A 40 -13.51 41.37 12.23
C ALA A 40 -12.78 41.87 13.49
N VAL A 41 -11.82 41.08 13.99
CA VAL A 41 -11.00 41.45 15.16
C VAL A 41 -10.15 42.68 14.87
N GLU A 42 -9.52 42.76 13.70
CA GLU A 42 -8.71 43.92 13.28
C GLU A 42 -9.51 45.22 13.24
N ARG A 43 -10.81 45.14 12.93
CA ARG A 43 -11.74 46.28 12.94
C ARG A 43 -12.38 46.55 14.30
N GLY A 44 -11.98 45.85 15.36
CA GLY A 44 -12.59 45.96 16.69
C GLY A 44 -14.03 45.45 16.77
N ALA A 45 -14.50 44.72 15.74
CA ALA A 45 -15.83 44.13 15.71
C ALA A 45 -15.84 42.75 16.39
N ARG A 46 -17.00 42.35 16.92
CA ARG A 46 -17.19 41.00 17.47
C ARG A 46 -17.20 39.96 16.35
N PRO A 47 -16.37 38.90 16.39
CA PRO A 47 -16.36 37.86 15.36
C PRO A 47 -17.68 37.06 15.33
N ASP A 48 -18.16 36.72 14.13
CA ASP A 48 -19.38 35.94 13.96
C ASP A 48 -19.17 34.48 14.43
N PRO A 49 -19.92 34.00 15.44
CA PRO A 49 -19.81 32.63 15.94
C PRO A 49 -20.17 31.57 14.90
N ALA A 50 -21.03 31.87 13.93
CA ALA A 50 -21.41 30.93 12.88
C ALA A 50 -20.25 30.63 11.91
N LEU A 51 -19.41 31.63 11.61
CA LEU A 51 -18.18 31.43 10.84
C LEU A 51 -17.17 30.56 11.60
N ALA A 52 -16.99 30.82 12.89
CA ALA A 52 -16.12 30.02 13.74
C ALA A 52 -16.60 28.56 13.85
N GLY A 53 -17.91 28.36 14.00
CA GLY A 53 -18.53 27.04 14.05
C GLY A 53 -18.29 26.22 12.77
N ARG A 54 -18.57 26.82 11.60
CA ARG A 54 -18.36 26.15 10.30
C ARG A 54 -16.89 25.81 10.04
N ALA A 55 -15.97 26.73 10.37
CA ALA A 55 -14.53 26.47 10.25
C ALA A 55 -14.08 25.33 11.17
N LYS A 56 -14.58 25.31 12.42
CA LYS A 56 -14.30 24.26 13.40
C LYS A 56 -14.80 22.90 12.93
N GLU A 57 -16.02 22.80 12.43
CA GLU A 57 -16.59 21.53 11.94
C GLU A 57 -15.74 20.93 10.80
N ARG A 58 -15.36 21.74 9.81
CA ARG A 58 -14.49 21.28 8.71
C ARG A 58 -13.07 20.97 9.15
N SER A 59 -12.54 21.71 10.13
CA SER A 59 -11.26 21.39 10.76
C SER A 59 -11.33 20.04 11.46
N ILE A 60 -12.42 19.74 12.18
CA ILE A 60 -12.66 18.43 12.82
C ILE A 60 -12.72 17.32 11.76
N HIS A 61 -13.44 17.51 10.65
CA HIS A 61 -13.46 16.54 9.55
C HIS A 61 -12.06 16.25 9.00
N ASN A 62 -11.25 17.29 8.74
CA ASN A 62 -9.84 17.13 8.34
C ASN A 62 -9.02 16.40 9.40
N ASN A 63 -9.34 16.65 10.66
CA ASN A 63 -8.66 16.01 11.76
C ASN A 63 -8.79 14.49 11.71
N TYR A 64 -10.02 13.97 11.50
CA TYR A 64 -10.28 12.52 11.36
C TYR A 64 -9.54 11.89 10.18
N MET A 65 -9.34 12.63 9.10
CA MET A 65 -8.63 12.13 7.91
C MET A 65 -7.11 12.15 8.05
N THR A 66 -6.55 12.84 9.04
CA THR A 66 -5.09 13.06 9.16
C THR A 66 -4.31 11.75 9.29
N PHE A 67 -4.64 10.89 10.25
CA PHE A 67 -3.94 9.60 10.40
C PHE A 67 -4.19 8.64 9.23
N PRO A 68 -5.43 8.47 8.73
CA PRO A 68 -5.67 7.70 7.50
C PRO A 68 -4.82 8.15 6.31
N VAL A 69 -4.73 9.46 6.07
CA VAL A 69 -3.95 10.01 4.95
C VAL A 69 -2.45 9.74 5.13
N VAL A 70 -1.90 9.97 6.32
CA VAL A 70 -0.48 9.70 6.59
C VAL A 70 -0.15 8.22 6.32
N VAL A 71 -0.98 7.30 6.83
CA VAL A 71 -0.78 5.87 6.60
C VAL A 71 -0.86 5.53 5.11
N LEU A 72 -1.81 6.12 4.38
CA LEU A 72 -1.95 5.91 2.94
C LEU A 72 -0.76 6.44 2.14
N MET A 73 -0.20 7.60 2.51
CA MET A 73 1.02 8.14 1.88
C MET A 73 2.22 7.23 2.12
N LEU A 74 2.40 6.77 3.37
CA LEU A 74 3.49 5.87 3.75
C LEU A 74 3.31 4.43 3.22
N SER A 75 2.07 4.01 2.90
CA SER A 75 1.79 2.65 2.46
C SER A 75 2.59 2.22 1.23
N SER A 76 2.98 3.18 0.38
CA SER A 76 3.79 2.92 -0.81
C SER A 76 5.20 2.39 -0.49
N HIS A 77 5.68 2.58 0.75
CA HIS A 77 6.95 2.04 1.25
C HIS A 77 6.84 0.60 1.77
N PHE A 78 5.62 0.09 1.97
CA PHE A 78 5.38 -1.20 2.60
C PHE A 78 4.63 -2.14 1.64
N ALA A 79 5.40 -2.80 0.77
CA ALA A 79 4.86 -3.69 -0.26
C ALA A 79 3.91 -4.78 0.27
N GLY A 80 4.13 -5.26 1.48
CA GLY A 80 3.26 -6.25 2.13
C GLY A 80 1.82 -5.77 2.35
N LEU A 81 1.59 -4.46 2.53
CA LEU A 81 0.25 -3.92 2.78
C LEU A 81 -0.65 -4.00 1.54
N TYR A 82 -0.10 -3.70 0.37
CA TYR A 82 -0.86 -3.62 -0.87
C TYR A 82 -0.69 -4.84 -1.78
N GLY A 83 0.32 -5.69 -1.56
CA GLY A 83 0.53 -6.93 -2.29
C GLY A 83 -0.37 -8.08 -1.84
N HIS A 84 -0.91 -8.01 -0.61
CA HIS A 84 -1.76 -9.06 -0.06
C HIS A 84 -3.12 -9.17 -0.77
N ARG A 85 -3.66 -10.40 -0.91
CA ARG A 85 -5.00 -10.65 -1.49
C ARG A 85 -6.11 -9.90 -0.73
N LEU A 86 -5.95 -9.77 0.59
CA LEU A 86 -6.84 -9.04 1.46
C LEU A 86 -6.37 -7.60 1.72
N SER A 87 -5.60 -7.01 0.81
CA SER A 87 -5.11 -5.62 0.92
C SER A 87 -6.24 -4.60 1.10
N TRP A 88 -7.44 -4.86 0.57
CA TRP A 88 -8.63 -4.02 0.81
C TRP A 88 -9.07 -4.04 2.28
N LEU A 89 -8.92 -5.18 2.97
CA LEU A 89 -9.25 -5.32 4.38
C LEU A 89 -8.17 -4.66 5.26
N LEU A 90 -6.90 -4.85 4.91
CA LEU A 90 -5.79 -4.13 5.55
C LEU A 90 -5.96 -2.61 5.44
N LEU A 91 -6.34 -2.13 4.25
CA LEU A 91 -6.67 -0.72 4.03
C LEU A 91 -7.81 -0.26 4.96
N GLY A 92 -8.90 -1.01 5.02
CA GLY A 92 -10.03 -0.72 5.90
C GLY A 92 -9.61 -0.62 7.37
N ILE A 93 -8.89 -1.64 7.87
CA ILE A 93 -8.38 -1.66 9.25
C ILE A 93 -7.55 -0.41 9.54
N LEU A 94 -6.60 -0.05 8.66
CA LEU A 94 -5.73 1.11 8.87
C LEU A 94 -6.50 2.44 8.85
N VAL A 95 -7.43 2.62 7.92
CA VAL A 95 -8.24 3.85 7.82
C VAL A 95 -9.15 4.01 9.03
N PHE A 96 -9.91 2.97 9.38
CA PHE A 96 -10.83 3.04 10.53
C PHE A 96 -10.08 3.16 11.85
N SER A 97 -8.95 2.47 12.02
CA SER A 97 -8.12 2.60 13.22
C SER A 97 -7.55 4.01 13.35
N GLY A 98 -7.03 4.59 12.25
CA GLY A 98 -6.54 5.97 12.26
C GLY A 98 -7.63 6.98 12.64
N ALA A 99 -8.82 6.83 12.08
CA ALA A 99 -9.97 7.67 12.43
C ALA A 99 -10.40 7.48 13.89
N ALA A 100 -10.43 6.25 14.40
CA ALA A 100 -10.78 5.93 15.79
C ALA A 100 -9.76 6.49 16.79
N VAL A 101 -8.46 6.37 16.51
CA VAL A 101 -7.40 7.00 17.32
C VAL A 101 -7.63 8.50 17.37
N ARG A 102 -7.91 9.16 16.23
CA ARG A 102 -8.17 10.60 16.24
C ARG A 102 -9.45 10.95 16.99
N HIS A 103 -10.51 10.14 16.85
CA HIS A 103 -11.75 10.30 17.59
C HIS A 103 -11.49 10.42 19.09
N LEU A 104 -10.77 9.45 19.65
CA LEU A 104 -10.43 9.39 21.07
C LEU A 104 -9.59 10.59 21.51
N LEU A 105 -8.63 11.02 20.69
CA LEU A 105 -7.83 12.21 20.96
C LEU A 105 -8.63 13.52 20.92
N ASN A 106 -9.73 13.58 20.16
CA ASN A 106 -10.62 14.73 20.10
C ASN A 106 -11.51 14.82 21.34
N ILE A 107 -12.03 13.69 21.82
CA ILE A 107 -12.92 13.63 22.98
C ILE A 107 -12.18 13.47 24.32
N ARG A 108 -10.83 13.45 24.33
CA ARG A 108 -10.01 13.19 25.52
C ARG A 108 -10.29 14.10 26.72
N PHE A 109 -10.82 15.28 26.48
CA PHE A 109 -11.14 16.26 27.52
C PHE A 109 -12.52 16.05 28.14
N THR A 110 -13.41 15.32 27.46
CA THR A 110 -14.78 15.02 27.93
C THR A 110 -14.99 13.54 28.23
N TYR A 111 -14.08 12.67 27.80
CA TYR A 111 -14.14 11.22 27.99
C TYR A 111 -12.94 10.73 28.82
N PRO A 112 -13.09 10.53 30.14
CA PRO A 112 -11.99 10.16 31.04
C PRO A 112 -11.29 8.83 30.69
N GLN A 113 -12.03 7.89 30.10
CA GLN A 113 -11.54 6.56 29.72
C GLN A 113 -10.84 6.55 28.34
N TRP A 114 -10.45 7.70 27.78
CA TRP A 114 -9.82 7.75 26.45
C TRP A 114 -8.50 6.98 26.36
N ARG A 115 -7.72 6.87 27.45
CA ARG A 115 -6.45 6.12 27.48
C ARG A 115 -6.67 4.60 27.34
N PRO A 116 -7.48 3.93 28.17
CA PRO A 116 -7.76 2.50 27.98
C PRO A 116 -8.49 2.24 26.65
N ALA A 117 -9.39 3.11 26.20
CA ALA A 117 -10.01 2.99 24.88
C ALA A 117 -8.98 3.07 23.75
N LEU A 118 -7.98 3.95 23.86
CA LEU A 118 -6.90 4.07 22.87
C LEU A 118 -6.03 2.82 22.85
N ALA A 119 -5.70 2.27 24.02
CA ALA A 119 -4.97 1.00 24.12
C ALA A 119 -5.77 -0.15 23.49
N ALA A 120 -7.09 -0.21 23.74
CA ALA A 120 -7.97 -1.22 23.15
C ALA A 120 -8.01 -1.11 21.62
N VAL A 121 -8.12 0.11 21.07
CA VAL A 121 -8.03 0.34 19.61
C VAL A 121 -6.68 -0.14 19.08
N ALA A 122 -5.57 0.23 19.71
CA ALA A 122 -4.24 -0.19 19.27
C ALA A 122 -4.07 -1.71 19.26
N VAL A 123 -4.50 -2.40 20.32
CA VAL A 123 -4.47 -3.87 20.42
C VAL A 123 -5.37 -4.50 19.35
N ALA A 124 -6.59 -3.99 19.16
CA ALA A 124 -7.51 -4.49 18.14
C ALA A 124 -6.95 -4.28 16.71
N THR A 125 -6.30 -3.15 16.45
CA THR A 125 -5.62 -2.89 15.17
C THR A 125 -4.49 -3.90 14.94
N LEU A 126 -3.60 -4.10 15.92
CA LEU A 126 -2.49 -5.04 15.81
C LEU A 126 -2.99 -6.48 15.63
N ALA A 127 -3.98 -6.90 16.42
CA ALA A 127 -4.61 -8.21 16.29
C ALA A 127 -5.26 -8.38 14.92
N GLY A 128 -6.00 -7.36 14.43
CA GLY A 128 -6.62 -7.39 13.11
C GLY A 128 -5.59 -7.49 11.98
N LEU A 129 -4.51 -6.70 12.05
CA LEU A 129 -3.42 -6.77 11.07
C LEU A 129 -2.74 -8.16 11.10
N TYR A 130 -2.44 -8.68 12.29
CA TYR A 130 -1.85 -10.00 12.46
C TYR A 130 -2.74 -11.11 11.90
N LEU A 131 -4.04 -11.12 12.24
CA LEU A 131 -4.99 -12.12 11.76
C LEU A 131 -5.15 -12.11 10.23
N VAL A 132 -5.04 -10.93 9.61
CA VAL A 132 -5.12 -10.81 8.15
C VAL A 132 -3.79 -11.19 7.48
N ALA A 133 -2.65 -10.82 8.07
CA ALA A 133 -1.33 -11.10 7.53
C ALA A 133 -0.87 -12.55 7.74
N ALA A 134 -1.27 -13.18 8.85
CA ALA A 134 -0.91 -14.55 9.20
C ALA A 134 -1.70 -15.59 8.41
N ARG A 135 -2.76 -15.19 7.69
CA ARG A 135 -3.46 -16.09 6.77
C ARG A 135 -2.59 -16.27 5.53
N PRO A 136 -2.07 -17.48 5.27
CA PRO A 136 -1.36 -17.73 4.02
C PRO A 136 -2.28 -17.35 2.87
N ALA A 137 -1.75 -16.64 1.87
CA ALA A 137 -2.42 -16.59 0.60
C ALA A 137 -2.59 -18.05 0.17
N ALA A 138 -3.82 -18.58 0.26
CA ALA A 138 -4.10 -19.94 -0.17
C ALA A 138 -3.65 -20.04 -1.63
N SER A 139 -2.48 -20.63 -1.84
CA SER A 139 -2.06 -21.10 -3.14
C SER A 139 -3.08 -22.15 -3.51
N THR A 140 -4.06 -21.77 -4.31
CA THR A 140 -4.73 -22.72 -5.22
C THR A 140 -3.68 -23.12 -6.26
N ALA A 141 -2.66 -23.83 -5.82
CA ALA A 141 -1.94 -24.73 -6.70
C ALA A 141 -2.84 -25.97 -6.80
N PRO A 142 -3.21 -26.43 -8.00
CA PRO A 142 -3.65 -27.81 -8.15
C PRO A 142 -2.52 -28.65 -7.58
N VAL A 143 -2.84 -29.51 -6.61
CA VAL A 143 -1.92 -30.58 -6.20
C VAL A 143 -1.81 -31.49 -7.43
N ALA A 144 -0.78 -31.24 -8.25
CA ALA A 144 -0.35 -32.21 -9.23
C ALA A 144 0.18 -33.40 -8.43
N HIS A 145 -0.68 -34.41 -8.28
CA HIS A 145 -0.28 -35.69 -7.72
C HIS A 145 0.77 -36.33 -8.62
N GLY A 146 1.93 -36.62 -8.02
CA GLY A 146 2.96 -37.47 -8.63
C GLY A 146 4.02 -36.68 -9.39
N LEU A 147 5.13 -36.40 -8.72
CA LEU A 147 6.52 -36.45 -9.19
C LEU A 147 7.38 -35.96 -8.00
N GLU A 148 8.57 -36.51 -7.82
CA GLU A 148 9.56 -36.06 -6.82
C GLU A 148 9.68 -34.53 -6.75
N PRO A 149 10.20 -33.95 -5.64
CA PRO A 149 10.51 -32.52 -5.60
C PRO A 149 11.53 -32.19 -6.70
N GLN A 150 11.02 -31.84 -7.90
CA GLN A 150 11.85 -31.53 -9.05
C GLN A 150 12.68 -30.30 -8.67
N ARG A 151 14.01 -30.46 -8.72
CA ARG A 151 14.92 -29.33 -8.66
C ARG A 151 14.58 -28.38 -9.80
N ALA A 152 14.63 -27.08 -9.54
CA ALA A 152 14.37 -26.08 -10.56
C ALA A 152 15.72 -25.64 -11.12
N SER A 153 15.95 -25.88 -12.41
CA SER A 153 17.21 -25.48 -13.05
C SER A 153 17.23 -23.97 -13.32
N PHE A 154 18.45 -23.41 -13.48
CA PHE A 154 18.59 -22.02 -13.89
C PHE A 154 17.86 -21.75 -15.22
N VAL A 155 17.95 -22.67 -16.19
CA VAL A 155 17.28 -22.55 -17.50
C VAL A 155 15.76 -22.37 -17.35
N GLN A 156 15.14 -23.11 -16.43
CA GLN A 156 13.70 -22.97 -16.16
C GLN A 156 13.38 -21.60 -15.54
N ALA A 157 14.17 -21.16 -14.57
CA ALA A 157 14.00 -19.86 -13.92
C ALA A 157 14.23 -18.70 -14.91
N GLN A 158 15.28 -18.77 -15.72
CA GLN A 158 15.61 -17.81 -16.77
C GLN A 158 14.47 -17.71 -17.78
N GLY A 159 13.92 -18.83 -18.25
CA GLY A 159 12.78 -18.83 -19.16
C GLY A 159 11.52 -18.14 -18.60
N VAL A 160 11.30 -18.19 -17.28
CA VAL A 160 10.24 -17.40 -16.62
C VAL A 160 10.60 -15.92 -16.60
N ILE A 161 11.83 -15.58 -16.23
CA ILE A 161 12.31 -14.19 -16.13
C ILE A 161 12.28 -13.50 -17.50
N ASP A 162 12.69 -14.19 -18.57
CA ASP A 162 12.68 -13.67 -19.93
C ASP A 162 11.26 -13.39 -20.44
N LYS A 163 10.28 -14.20 -20.03
CA LYS A 163 8.89 -14.01 -20.45
C LYS A 163 8.15 -12.96 -19.61
N ARG A 164 8.51 -12.83 -18.33
CA ARG A 164 7.69 -12.09 -17.35
C ARG A 164 8.37 -10.84 -16.79
N CYS A 165 9.69 -10.76 -16.82
CA CYS A 165 10.45 -9.70 -16.17
C CYS A 165 11.17 -8.79 -17.16
N THR A 166 11.89 -9.34 -18.14
CA THR A 166 12.68 -8.56 -19.12
C THR A 166 11.82 -7.65 -20.02
N VAL A 167 10.51 -7.93 -20.13
CA VAL A 167 9.51 -7.05 -20.75
C VAL A 167 9.65 -5.59 -20.27
N CYS A 168 9.93 -5.40 -18.98
CA CYS A 168 10.18 -4.10 -18.37
C CYS A 168 11.61 -3.92 -17.83
N HIS A 169 12.26 -5.01 -17.38
CA HIS A 169 13.57 -5.01 -16.72
C HIS A 169 14.67 -5.53 -17.66
N SER A 170 14.91 -4.79 -18.74
CA SER A 170 15.94 -5.07 -19.75
C SER A 170 16.64 -3.77 -20.14
N ALA A 171 17.87 -3.85 -20.67
CA ALA A 171 18.53 -2.75 -21.36
C ALA A 171 17.70 -2.25 -22.57
N SER A 172 16.89 -3.12 -23.17
CA SER A 172 15.95 -2.79 -24.24
C SER A 172 14.54 -3.31 -23.94
N PRO A 173 13.80 -2.66 -23.01
CA PRO A 173 12.46 -3.10 -22.64
C PRO A 173 11.51 -3.08 -23.84
N ALA A 174 10.78 -4.18 -24.03
CA ALA A 174 9.69 -4.24 -25.00
C ALA A 174 8.53 -3.32 -24.59
N ASP A 175 8.27 -3.20 -23.28
CA ASP A 175 7.31 -2.27 -22.71
C ASP A 175 8.03 -1.05 -22.12
N ARG A 176 7.93 0.08 -22.82
CA ARG A 176 8.52 1.36 -22.41
C ARG A 176 7.59 2.24 -21.58
N THR A 177 6.53 1.69 -20.97
CA THR A 177 5.63 2.44 -20.06
C THR A 177 6.43 3.20 -18.97
N PHE A 178 7.60 2.68 -18.57
CA PHE A 178 8.48 3.29 -17.57
C PHE A 178 9.74 3.96 -18.16
N GLY A 179 9.82 4.10 -19.50
CA GLY A 179 10.98 4.59 -20.22
C GLY A 179 12.11 3.57 -20.25
N ILE A 180 12.96 3.58 -19.22
CA ILE A 180 14.06 2.63 -19.01
C ILE A 180 13.68 1.58 -17.96
N ALA A 181 14.54 0.59 -17.77
CA ALA A 181 14.37 -0.43 -16.75
C ALA A 181 14.14 0.19 -15.35
N PRO A 182 12.99 -0.07 -14.69
CA PRO A 182 12.66 0.55 -13.43
C PRO A 182 13.72 0.28 -12.34
N ALA A 183 14.08 1.32 -11.59
CA ALA A 183 15.11 1.29 -10.55
C ALA A 183 16.51 0.82 -11.04
N GLY A 184 16.79 0.95 -12.34
CA GLY A 184 18.07 0.53 -12.94
C GLY A 184 18.32 -0.98 -12.87
N VAL A 185 17.26 -1.78 -12.72
CA VAL A 185 17.36 -3.24 -12.64
C VAL A 185 17.07 -3.85 -13.99
N ALA A 186 18.04 -4.58 -14.53
CA ALA A 186 17.90 -5.39 -15.74
C ALA A 186 18.13 -6.87 -15.41
N PHE A 187 17.62 -7.76 -16.26
CA PHE A 187 17.73 -9.21 -16.16
C PHE A 187 18.19 -9.84 -17.49
N ASP A 188 19.00 -9.12 -18.27
CA ASP A 188 19.45 -9.56 -19.59
C ASP A 188 20.52 -10.66 -19.51
N THR A 189 21.25 -10.74 -18.39
CA THR A 189 22.33 -11.73 -18.21
C THR A 189 22.12 -12.61 -16.97
N PRO A 190 22.66 -13.84 -16.96
CA PRO A 190 22.60 -14.73 -15.79
C PRO A 190 23.15 -14.10 -14.51
N GLU A 191 24.20 -13.29 -14.61
CA GLU A 191 24.84 -12.61 -13.48
C GLU A 191 23.89 -11.56 -12.89
N GLN A 192 23.19 -10.81 -13.75
CA GLN A 192 22.20 -9.83 -13.32
C GLN A 192 21.01 -10.50 -12.60
N ILE A 193 20.53 -11.62 -13.13
CA ILE A 193 19.46 -12.43 -12.53
C ILE A 193 19.89 -12.93 -11.15
N ARG A 194 21.06 -13.58 -11.07
CA ARG A 194 21.60 -14.14 -9.82
C ARG A 194 21.85 -13.06 -8.78
N ALA A 195 22.43 -11.94 -9.15
CA ALA A 195 22.71 -10.81 -8.26
C ALA A 195 21.43 -10.18 -7.65
N ARG A 196 20.25 -10.54 -8.16
CA ARG A 196 18.96 -10.01 -7.75
C ARG A 196 17.97 -11.09 -7.33
N ALA A 197 18.43 -12.32 -7.09
CA ALA A 197 17.60 -13.44 -6.66
C ALA A 197 16.72 -13.09 -5.45
N ASP A 198 17.28 -12.49 -4.40
CA ASP A 198 16.52 -12.08 -3.20
C ASP A 198 15.40 -11.09 -3.53
N ARG A 199 15.66 -10.17 -4.46
CA ARG A 199 14.67 -9.17 -4.89
C ARG A 199 13.57 -9.81 -5.76
N ILE A 200 13.92 -10.79 -6.60
CA ILE A 200 12.96 -11.58 -7.37
C ILE A 200 12.05 -12.36 -6.42
N LEU A 201 12.61 -13.03 -5.40
CA LEU A 201 11.85 -13.74 -4.37
C LEU A 201 10.87 -12.79 -3.66
N ALA A 202 11.38 -11.68 -3.11
CA ALA A 202 10.56 -10.75 -2.35
C ALA A 202 9.43 -10.12 -3.20
N ARG A 203 9.71 -9.74 -4.45
CA ARG A 203 8.78 -8.93 -5.26
C ARG A 203 7.87 -9.77 -6.15
N ALA A 204 8.40 -10.79 -6.81
CA ALA A 204 7.61 -11.65 -7.68
C ALA A 204 6.99 -12.81 -6.89
N VAL A 205 7.71 -13.44 -5.97
CA VAL A 205 7.20 -14.68 -5.37
C VAL A 205 6.38 -14.42 -4.11
N GLU A 206 6.93 -13.66 -3.16
CA GLU A 206 6.32 -13.46 -1.83
C GLU A 206 5.23 -12.39 -1.85
N THR A 207 5.58 -11.16 -2.21
CA THR A 207 4.63 -10.04 -2.18
C THR A 207 3.76 -9.95 -3.43
N GLN A 208 4.12 -10.69 -4.49
CA GLN A 208 3.44 -10.69 -5.79
C GLN A 208 3.18 -9.27 -6.35
N THR A 209 4.04 -8.31 -5.99
CA THR A 209 3.94 -6.93 -6.45
C THR A 209 4.55 -6.73 -7.83
N MET A 210 5.28 -7.74 -8.32
CA MET A 210 5.81 -7.80 -9.67
C MET A 210 5.32 -9.06 -10.40
N PRO A 211 5.02 -8.95 -11.70
CA PRO A 211 4.87 -7.72 -12.49
C PRO A 211 3.67 -6.87 -12.01
N PRO A 212 3.69 -5.53 -12.15
CA PRO A 212 2.64 -4.68 -11.58
C PRO A 212 1.25 -5.06 -12.10
N GLY A 213 0.32 -5.35 -11.20
CA GLY A 213 -1.03 -5.80 -11.59
C GLY A 213 -1.06 -7.11 -12.38
N ASN A 214 -0.01 -7.92 -12.28
CA ASN A 214 0.20 -9.13 -13.08
C ASN A 214 0.14 -8.89 -14.61
N LYS A 215 0.65 -7.74 -15.09
CA LYS A 215 0.55 -7.32 -16.50
C LYS A 215 1.06 -8.35 -17.52
N THR A 216 2.09 -9.13 -17.18
CA THR A 216 2.65 -10.16 -18.06
C THR A 216 2.08 -11.55 -17.78
N TRP A 217 1.03 -11.67 -16.95
CA TRP A 217 0.34 -12.93 -16.66
C TRP A 217 1.24 -14.04 -16.12
N ILE A 218 2.15 -13.72 -15.18
CA ILE A 218 2.95 -14.75 -14.52
C ILE A 218 2.03 -15.65 -13.67
N THR A 219 2.19 -16.97 -13.80
CA THR A 219 1.32 -17.96 -13.14
C THR A 219 1.83 -18.37 -11.76
N PRO A 220 1.00 -18.97 -10.89
CA PRO A 220 1.45 -19.54 -9.63
C PRO A 220 2.57 -20.58 -9.78
N GLU A 221 2.49 -21.41 -10.83
CA GLU A 221 3.46 -22.45 -11.13
C GLU A 221 4.81 -21.84 -11.54
N GLU A 222 4.79 -20.79 -12.37
CA GLU A 222 6.00 -20.04 -12.73
C GLU A 222 6.64 -19.37 -11.51
N ARG A 223 5.84 -18.81 -10.59
CA ARG A 223 6.36 -18.27 -9.32
C ARG A 223 6.98 -19.37 -8.45
N GLU A 224 6.45 -20.59 -8.48
CA GLU A 224 7.01 -21.72 -7.73
C GLU A 224 8.33 -22.22 -8.33
N ILE A 225 8.50 -22.15 -9.66
CA ILE A 225 9.80 -22.40 -10.30
C ILE A 225 10.84 -21.41 -9.75
N LEU A 226 10.51 -20.11 -9.73
CA LEU A 226 11.39 -19.08 -9.17
C LEU A 226 11.69 -19.32 -7.69
N ARG A 227 10.67 -19.65 -6.88
CA ARG A 227 10.84 -19.97 -5.46
C ARG A 227 11.85 -21.09 -5.27
N ARG A 228 11.63 -22.23 -5.93
CA ARG A 228 12.49 -23.42 -5.80
C ARG A 228 13.93 -23.13 -6.21
N TRP A 229 14.13 -22.48 -7.35
CA TRP A 229 15.47 -22.15 -7.84
C TRP A 229 16.23 -21.24 -6.86
N ILE A 230 15.57 -20.22 -6.31
CA ILE A 230 16.19 -19.29 -5.36
C ILE A 230 16.52 -20.01 -4.04
N MET A 231 15.59 -20.80 -3.51
CA MET A 231 15.80 -21.57 -2.27
C MET A 231 16.89 -22.66 -2.43
N GLN A 232 17.23 -23.06 -3.66
CA GLN A 232 18.35 -23.97 -3.99
C GLN A 232 19.70 -23.24 -4.11
N GLY A 233 19.75 -21.94 -3.81
CA GLY A 233 20.97 -21.13 -3.81
C GLY A 233 21.18 -20.31 -5.10
N ALA A 234 20.15 -20.18 -5.94
CA ALA A 234 20.16 -19.33 -7.13
C ALA A 234 21.39 -19.52 -8.04
N ARG A 235 21.75 -20.78 -8.29
CA ARG A 235 22.90 -21.12 -9.16
C ARG A 235 22.59 -20.69 -10.59
N ALA A 236 23.58 -20.16 -11.30
CA ALA A 236 23.48 -19.71 -12.69
C ALA A 236 23.83 -20.84 -13.70
N GLU A 237 24.02 -22.05 -13.20
CA GLU A 237 24.37 -23.27 -13.93
C GLU A 237 23.27 -24.33 -13.73
#